data_AF-A0A8S0FMF2-F1
#
_entry.id   AF-A0A8S0FMF2-F1
#
_cell.length_a   1.000
_cell.length_b   1.000
_cell.length_c   1.000
_cell.angle_alpha   90.00
_cell.angle_beta   90.00
_cell.angle_gamma   90.00
#
_symmetry.space_group_name_H-M   'P 1'
#
loop_
_entity.id
_entity.type
_entity.pdbx_description
1 polymer ?
#
loop_
_entity_poly.entity_id
_entity_poly.type
_entity_poly.pdbx_seq_one_letter_code
_entity_poly.pdbx_strand_id
1 'polypeptide(L)' 'MSIDGMIDGKVNIRDREQVLEHYLEKIAGVYDSLYTAIENNVPVNLSQLVKGQSPVA' A
#
# COMPACT_ATOMS: atom_id res chain seq x y z
N MET A 1 21.47 12.63 -6.89
CA MET A 1 20.34 12.13 -6.09
C MET A 1 19.80 13.30 -5.30
N SER A 2 18.66 13.85 -5.70
CA SER A 2 18.00 14.86 -4.89
C SER A 2 17.48 14.15 -3.63
N ILE A 3 18.20 14.36 -2.53
CA ILE A 3 17.86 13.98 -1.17
C ILE A 3 16.85 14.99 -0.59
N ASP A 4 15.83 15.34 -1.37
CA ASP A 4 14.86 16.38 -1.04
C ASP A 4 13.93 15.98 0.12
N GLY A 5 14.05 14.74 0.62
CA GLY A 5 13.25 14.23 1.72
C GLY A 5 11.83 13.87 1.29
N MET A 6 11.62 13.57 0.01
CA MET A 6 10.32 13.14 -0.50
C MET A 6 10.29 11.62 -0.74
N ILE A 7 9.28 10.93 -0.20
CA ILE A 7 8.92 9.56 -0.57
C ILE A 7 8.13 9.63 -1.88
N ASP A 8 8.53 8.84 -2.87
CA ASP A 8 7.95 8.78 -4.22
C ASP A 8 7.80 10.16 -4.90
N GLY A 9 8.61 11.14 -4.49
CA GLY A 9 8.54 12.53 -4.98
C GLY A 9 7.30 13.32 -4.54
N LYS A 10 6.50 12.79 -3.61
CA LYS A 10 5.20 13.38 -3.22
C LYS A 10 5.06 13.65 -1.72
N VAL A 11 5.64 12.79 -0.88
CA VAL A 11 5.38 12.81 0.57
C VAL A 11 6.62 13.24 1.34
N ASN A 12 6.53 14.32 2.11
CA ASN A 12 7.65 14.79 2.93
C ASN A 12 7.89 13.85 4.11
N ILE A 13 9.10 13.31 4.26
CA ILE A 13 9.47 12.38 5.35
C ILE A 13 9.32 12.96 6.76
N ARG A 14 9.26 14.30 6.89
CA ARG A 14 9.07 14.98 8.18
C ARG A 14 7.60 15.11 8.57
N ASP A 15 6.69 14.91 7.63
CA ASP A 15 5.27 14.89 7.90
C ASP A 15 4.84 13.47 8.28
N ARG A 16 4.75 13.22 9.59
CA ARG A 16 4.45 11.89 10.13
C ARG A 16 3.10 11.35 9.66
N GLU A 17 2.09 12.20 9.53
CA GLU A 17 0.74 11.76 9.15
C GLU A 17 0.70 11.37 7.68
N GLN A 18 1.26 12.19 6.79
CA GLN A 18 1.34 11.86 5.36
C GLN A 18 2.18 10.61 5.10
N VAL A 19 3.28 10.43 5.84
CA VAL A 19 4.09 9.22 5.74
C VAL A 19 3.29 7.99 6.15
N LEU A 20 2.54 8.07 7.25
CA LEU A 20 1.70 6.96 7.71
C LEU A 20 0.62 6.64 6.68
N GLU A 21 -0.12 7.64 6.21
CA GLU A 21 -1.18 7.46 5.22
C GLU A 21 -0.64 6.84 3.92
N HIS A 22 0.50 7.32 3.43
CA HIS A 22 1.16 6.78 2.25
C HIS A 22 1.45 5.28 2.36
N TYR A 23 1.97 4.82 3.51
CA TYR A 23 2.25 3.40 3.70
C TYR A 23 0.99 2.57 3.96
N LEU A 24 -0.02 3.12 4.63
CA LEU A 24 -1.31 2.46 4.81
C LEU A 24 -2.01 2.25 3.47
N GLU A 25 -2.02 3.24 2.57
CA GLU A 25 -2.56 3.12 1.22
C GLU A 25 -1.87 2.00 0.44
N LYS A 26 -0.53 1.92 0.50
CA LYS A 26 0.25 0.89 -0.21
C LYS A 26 -0.12 -0.54 0.17
N ILE A 27 -0.57 -0.75 1.40
CA ILE A 27 -0.90 -2.09 1.94
C ILE A 27 -2.40 -2.33 2.09
N ALA A 28 -3.25 -1.31 1.90
CA ALA A 28 -4.70 -1.39 2.11
C ALA A 28 -5.33 -2.56 1.34
N GLY A 29 -5.03 -2.70 0.05
CA GLY A 29 -5.57 -3.79 -0.78
C GLY A 29 -5.16 -5.20 -0.31
N VAL A 30 -4.01 -5.33 0.36
CA VAL A 30 -3.60 -6.60 1.00
C VAL A 30 -4.52 -6.89 2.19
N TYR A 31 -4.77 -5.92 3.06
CA TYR A 31 -5.66 -6.08 4.20
C TYR A 31 -7.10 -6.37 3.78
N ASP A 32 -7.63 -5.65 2.79
CA ASP A 32 -8.99 -5.88 2.27
C ASP A 32 -9.15 -7.29 1.71
N SER A 33 -8.14 -7.76 0.97
CA SER A 33 -8.12 -9.11 0.41
C SER A 33 -8.04 -10.19 1.49
N LEU A 34 -7.22 -9.97 2.53
CA LEU A 34 -7.12 -10.89 3.67
C LEU A 34 -8.42 -10.94 4.46
N TYR A 35 -9.03 -9.78 4.72
CA TYR A 35 -10.33 -9.70 5.41
C TYR A 35 -11.41 -10.45 4.64
N THR A 36 -11.50 -10.19 3.33
CA THR A 36 -12.43 -10.88 2.43
C THR A 36 -12.23 -12.40 2.46
N ALA A 37 -10.97 -12.87 2.43
CA ALA A 37 -10.69 -14.30 2.44
C ALA A 37 -11.12 -14.98 3.75
N ILE A 38 -10.88 -14.31 4.88
CA ILE A 38 -11.31 -14.76 6.21
C ILE A 38 -12.83 -14.80 6.29
N GLU A 39 -13.50 -13.71 5.89
CA GLU A 39 -14.97 -13.59 5.93
C GLU A 39 -15.67 -14.67 5.09
N ASN A 40 -15.11 -14.99 3.92
CA ASN A 40 -15.67 -15.99 3.01
C ASN A 40 -15.15 -17.42 3.28
N ASN A 41 -14.26 -17.61 4.26
CA ASN A 41 -13.60 -18.88 4.56
C ASN A 41 -12.96 -19.54 3.32
N VAL A 42 -12.24 -18.74 2.52
CA VAL A 42 -11.55 -19.18 1.31
C VAL A 42 -10.03 -19.03 1.46
N PRO A 43 -9.22 -19.87 0.77
CA PRO A 43 -7.77 -19.75 0.82
C PRO A 43 -7.30 -18.42 0.19
N VAL A 44 -6.25 -17.85 0.77
CA VAL A 44 -5.61 -16.66 0.23
C VAL A 44 -4.73 -17.02 -0.97
N ASN A 45 -4.90 -16.30 -2.07
CA ASN A 45 -4.05 -16.44 -3.25
C ASN A 45 -3.10 -15.24 -3.38
N LEU A 46 -1.79 -15.48 -3.27
CA LEU A 46 -0.74 -14.46 -3.34
C LEU A 46 -0.79 -13.62 -4.64
N SER A 47 -1.17 -14.22 -5.76
CA SER A 47 -1.31 -13.49 -7.03
C SER A 47 -2.49 -12.52 -7.04
N GLN A 48 -3.46 -12.73 -6.14
CA GLN A 48 -4.63 -11.87 -5.98
C GLN A 48 -4.41 -10.77 -4.93
N LEU A 49 -3.48 -10.97 -3.98
CA LEU A 49 -3.12 -9.98 -2.95
C LEU A 49 -2.41 -8.74 -3.51
N VAL A 50 -1.74 -8.88 -4.66
CA VAL A 50 -0.96 -7.80 -5.30
C VAL A 50 -1.72 -7.06 -6.39
N LYS A 51 -2.99 -7.44 -6.66
CA LYS A 51 -3.83 -6.75 -7.66
C LYS A 51 -4.26 -5.40 -7.11
N GLY A 52 -3.47 -4.37 -7.40
CA GLY A 52 -3.74 -2.99 -7.00
C GLY A 52 -2.60 -2.02 -7.30
N GLN A 53 -1.37 -2.52 -7.45
CA GLN A 53 -0.23 -1.69 -7.84
C GLN A 53 0.02 -1.82 -9.34
N SER A 54 -0.77 -1.11 -10.15
CA SER A 54 -0.26 -0.73 -11.48
C SER A 54 0.86 0.29 -11.25
N PRO A 55 2.06 0.10 -11.82
CA PRO A 55 3.06 1.16 -11.82
C PRO A 55 2.42 2.35 -12.53
N VAL A 56 2.37 3.51 -11.85
CA VAL A 56 2.00 4.76 -12.52
C VAL A 56 3.03 4.97 -13.62
N ALA A 57 2.57 4.94 -14.87
CA ALA A 57 3.37 5.16 -16.07
C ALA A 57 3.94 6.58 -16.14
#